data_AF-A0A5C6EBB4-F1
#
_entry.id   AF-A0A5C6EBB4-F1
#
_cell.length_a   1.000
_cell.length_b   1.000
_cell.length_c   1.000
_cell.angle_alpha   90.00
_cell.angle_beta   90.00
_cell.angle_gamma   90.00
#
_symmetry.space_group_name_H-M   'P 1'
#
loop_
_entity.id
_entity.type
_entity.pdbx_description
1 polymer ?
#
loop_
_entity_poly.entity_id
_entity_poly.type
_entity_poly.pdbx_seq_one_letter_code
_entity_poly.pdbx_strand_id
1 'polypeptide(L)'
;MMNKRCFASRAVDVGITLAFCVVFPMLAWGAPPNANQQDQKSKTAAASDNETKVYKVDQKIVDACATIAGEIQVQTKPAQPRRVLVYAISHGPHRFCIPTAQAALSVFGEKTGIYSAVVSNDLANFEPDVLKTYDAVCFANTTGEVFMRPLERHLFRELPDAEQKSQRENQQRLVKNLVDYVKNGGGFFGIHAATDSLKTAPLYGEMIGAYFDGHPWGGGNTVTVNLEEPDHLLLNNVVDGPESFSIKDEIYQFKAPYDRSKLRVLLSLDLETSDKPVPSKIKRTDGDFPVAWVKSYGKGRVFYCSLGHNTSAFANPTVLKLWANGFQYAVGDLKVDDTP
;
A
#
# COMPACT_ATOMS: atom_id res chain seq x y z
N MET A 1 -6.35 35.22 58.65
CA MET A 1 -7.32 36.31 58.92
C MET A 1 -8.30 36.35 57.76
N MET A 2 -9.58 36.14 58.06
CA MET A 2 -10.71 36.22 57.14
C MET A 2 -10.93 37.67 56.66
N ASN A 3 -11.44 37.86 55.45
CA ASN A 3 -12.60 38.73 55.29
C ASN A 3 -13.39 38.46 54.00
N LYS A 4 -14.69 38.22 54.22
CA LYS A 4 -15.79 38.21 53.26
C LYS A 4 -16.15 39.66 52.88
N ARG A 5 -16.84 39.86 51.74
CA ARG A 5 -18.17 40.52 51.70
C ARG A 5 -18.78 40.53 50.29
N CYS A 6 -20.00 39.98 50.20
CA CYS A 6 -21.00 40.26 49.17
C CYS A 6 -21.61 41.64 49.38
N PHE A 7 -22.18 42.23 48.32
CA PHE A 7 -23.41 43.02 48.40
C PHE A 7 -24.25 42.84 47.13
N ALA A 8 -25.57 42.87 47.32
CA ALA A 8 -26.61 42.58 46.36
C ALA A 8 -27.54 43.79 46.13
N SER A 9 -28.46 43.62 45.17
CA SER A 9 -29.70 44.39 44.90
C SER A 9 -29.53 45.63 44.01
N ARG A 10 -30.45 46.01 43.11
CA ARG A 10 -31.93 45.87 43.11
C ARG A 10 -32.48 46.02 41.68
N ALA A 11 -33.63 45.40 41.43
CA ALA A 11 -34.46 45.50 40.23
C ALA A 11 -35.39 46.73 40.24
N VAL A 12 -35.88 47.14 39.06
CA VAL A 12 -37.18 47.81 38.87
C VAL A 12 -37.80 47.37 37.52
N ASP A 13 -38.98 46.75 37.63
CA ASP A 13 -40.00 46.45 36.59
C ASP A 13 -40.76 47.71 36.13
N VAL A 14 -41.42 47.66 34.95
CA VAL A 14 -42.84 48.03 34.62
C VAL A 14 -42.97 47.82 33.09
N GLY A 15 -43.78 46.89 32.52
CA GLY A 15 -45.25 46.80 32.42
C GLY A 15 -45.64 46.65 30.94
N ILE A 16 -46.05 45.47 30.44
CA ILE A 16 -47.43 44.98 30.18
C ILE A 16 -48.33 45.94 29.38
N THR A 17 -48.82 45.52 28.19
CA THR A 17 -50.25 45.24 27.88
C THR A 17 -50.43 44.60 26.49
N LEU A 18 -51.46 43.74 26.40
CA LEU A 18 -51.82 42.75 25.38
C LEU A 18 -52.37 43.28 24.03
N ALA A 19 -52.36 42.35 23.06
CA ALA A 19 -53.48 41.88 22.20
C ALA A 19 -53.33 42.15 20.70
N PHE A 20 -53.26 41.09 19.89
CA PHE A 20 -54.35 40.62 19.02
C PHE A 20 -53.88 39.39 18.20
N CYS A 21 -54.59 38.27 18.36
CA CYS A 21 -54.47 37.11 17.48
C CYS A 21 -55.05 37.46 16.10
N VAL A 22 -54.29 37.22 15.04
CA VAL A 22 -54.81 36.97 13.69
C VAL A 22 -54.11 35.75 13.14
N VAL A 23 -54.89 34.69 12.93
CA VAL A 23 -54.47 33.44 12.31
C VAL A 23 -54.50 33.63 10.79
N PHE A 24 -53.36 33.43 10.12
CA PHE A 24 -53.28 33.22 8.66
C PHE A 24 -52.73 31.81 8.41
N PRO A 25 -53.29 31.05 7.43
CA PRO A 25 -52.89 29.67 7.20
C PRO A 25 -51.52 29.62 6.48
N MET A 26 -50.55 28.93 7.09
CA MET A 26 -49.33 28.52 6.40
C MET A 26 -49.66 27.36 5.46
N LEU A 27 -49.54 27.62 4.16
CA LEU A 27 -49.44 26.59 3.13
C LEU A 27 -48.21 25.72 3.40
N ALA A 28 -48.45 24.45 3.70
CA ALA A 28 -47.42 23.44 3.85
C ALA A 28 -46.79 23.12 2.48
N TRP A 29 -45.50 23.45 2.31
CA TRP A 29 -44.65 22.79 1.32
C TRP A 29 -44.19 21.46 1.90
N GLY A 30 -44.58 20.36 1.27
CA GLY A 30 -44.15 19.02 1.65
C GLY A 30 -42.65 18.84 1.44
N ALA A 31 -41.95 18.37 2.47
CA ALA A 31 -40.57 17.91 2.35
C ALA A 31 -40.53 16.65 1.44
N PRO A 32 -39.56 16.54 0.51
CA PRO A 32 -39.41 15.34 -0.29
C PRO A 32 -38.99 14.14 0.59
N PRO A 33 -39.40 12.90 0.23
CA PRO A 33 -39.06 11.72 1.01
C PRO A 33 -37.55 11.48 1.02
N ASN A 34 -37.08 11.08 2.20
CA ASN A 34 -35.70 10.92 2.59
C ASN A 34 -35.02 9.78 1.77
N ALA A 35 -34.27 10.12 0.72
CA ALA A 35 -33.57 9.16 -0.15
C ALA A 35 -32.35 8.48 0.51
N ASN A 36 -32.19 8.57 1.84
CA ASN A 36 -30.93 8.28 2.52
C ASN A 36 -30.91 6.98 3.35
N GLN A 37 -31.98 6.17 3.33
CA GLN A 37 -32.01 4.88 4.07
C GLN A 37 -31.79 3.64 3.18
N GLN A 38 -32.15 3.69 1.89
CA GLN A 38 -31.90 2.57 0.97
C GLN A 38 -30.44 2.55 0.46
N ASP A 39 -29.82 3.72 0.27
CA ASP A 39 -28.41 3.85 -0.16
C ASP A 39 -27.39 3.50 0.93
N GLN A 40 -27.77 3.63 2.21
CA GLN A 40 -26.95 3.12 3.32
C GLN A 40 -27.09 1.60 3.45
N LYS A 41 -28.30 1.04 3.27
CA LYS A 41 -28.52 -0.42 3.31
C LYS A 41 -27.82 -1.17 2.18
N SER A 42 -27.76 -0.61 0.97
CA SER A 42 -27.06 -1.23 -0.17
C SER A 42 -25.54 -1.20 0.00
N LYS A 43 -24.99 -0.12 0.59
CA LYS A 43 -23.56 -0.02 0.92
C LYS A 43 -23.13 -0.91 2.09
N THR A 44 -24.01 -1.14 3.07
CA THR A 44 -23.73 -2.08 4.17
C THR A 44 -23.82 -3.55 3.72
N ALA A 45 -24.74 -3.88 2.81
CA ALA A 45 -24.86 -5.25 2.28
C ALA A 45 -23.66 -5.64 1.39
N ALA A 46 -23.17 -4.72 0.55
CA ALA A 46 -21.97 -4.97 -0.26
C ALA A 46 -20.67 -5.04 0.59
N ALA A 47 -20.65 -4.41 1.76
CA ALA A 47 -19.53 -4.52 2.70
C ALA A 47 -19.55 -5.87 3.45
N SER A 48 -20.72 -6.36 3.86
CA SER A 48 -20.86 -7.63 4.59
C SER A 48 -20.54 -8.87 3.75
N ASP A 49 -20.80 -8.83 2.44
CA ASP A 49 -20.56 -9.99 1.55
C ASP A 49 -19.06 -10.27 1.32
N ASN A 50 -18.18 -9.32 1.63
CA ASN A 50 -16.73 -9.48 1.48
C ASN A 50 -16.01 -9.90 2.78
N GLU A 51 -16.73 -9.96 3.91
CA GLU A 51 -16.16 -10.18 5.24
C GLU A 51 -15.94 -11.67 5.57
N THR A 52 -16.60 -12.57 4.84
CA THR A 52 -16.50 -14.04 5.01
C THR A 52 -15.82 -14.74 3.84
N LYS A 53 -15.40 -14.00 2.82
CA LYS A 53 -14.83 -14.58 1.60
C LYS A 53 -13.43 -15.10 1.87
N VAL A 54 -13.32 -16.42 2.06
CA VAL A 54 -12.04 -17.12 2.10
C VAL A 54 -11.50 -17.19 0.68
N TYR A 55 -10.44 -16.44 0.43
CA TYR A 55 -9.71 -16.52 -0.83
C TYR A 55 -8.77 -17.73 -0.80
N LYS A 56 -8.75 -18.47 -1.91
CA LYS A 56 -7.89 -19.64 -2.09
C LYS A 56 -6.68 -19.27 -2.93
N VAL A 57 -5.60 -20.01 -2.73
CA VAL A 57 -4.43 -19.94 -3.60
C VAL A 57 -4.84 -20.31 -5.03
N ASP A 58 -4.46 -19.48 -6.00
CA ASP A 58 -4.55 -19.84 -7.41
C ASP A 58 -3.33 -20.68 -7.78
N GLN A 59 -3.48 -22.00 -7.72
CA GLN A 59 -2.36 -22.92 -7.96
C GLN A 59 -1.78 -22.80 -9.37
N LYS A 60 -2.59 -22.42 -10.37
CA LYS A 60 -2.09 -22.25 -11.75
C LYS A 60 -1.08 -21.12 -11.83
N ILE A 61 -1.33 -20.03 -11.11
CA ILE A 61 -0.38 -18.90 -11.01
C ILE A 61 0.89 -19.34 -10.28
N VAL A 62 0.77 -20.11 -9.20
CA VAL A 62 1.94 -20.60 -8.44
C VAL A 62 2.80 -21.55 -9.27
N ASP A 63 2.18 -22.46 -10.02
CA ASP A 63 2.91 -23.42 -10.88
C ASP A 63 3.60 -22.70 -12.05
N ALA A 64 2.92 -21.72 -12.66
CA ALA A 64 3.51 -20.87 -13.70
C ALA A 64 4.67 -20.03 -13.13
N CYS A 65 4.49 -19.44 -11.94
CA CYS A 65 5.55 -18.73 -11.23
C CYS A 65 6.77 -19.63 -11.03
N ALA A 66 6.57 -20.85 -10.54
CA ALA A 66 7.63 -21.81 -10.28
C ALA A 66 8.40 -22.19 -11.56
N THR A 67 7.67 -22.41 -12.66
CA THR A 67 8.26 -22.77 -13.95
C THR A 67 9.12 -21.63 -14.48
N ILE A 68 8.55 -20.43 -14.57
CA ILE A 68 9.24 -19.25 -15.08
C ILE A 68 10.44 -18.91 -14.18
N ALA A 69 10.26 -18.92 -12.86
CA ALA A 69 11.32 -18.62 -11.90
C ALA A 69 12.51 -19.59 -12.00
N GLY A 70 12.27 -20.85 -12.33
CA GLY A 70 13.32 -21.84 -12.55
C GLY A 70 14.14 -21.61 -13.82
N GLU A 71 13.64 -20.82 -14.77
CA GLU A 71 14.32 -20.47 -16.01
C GLU A 71 15.08 -19.12 -15.92
N ILE A 72 14.77 -18.30 -14.91
CA ILE A 72 15.40 -16.99 -14.71
C ILE A 72 16.91 -17.15 -14.45
N GLN A 73 17.71 -16.54 -15.33
CA GLN A 73 19.12 -16.36 -15.09
C GLN A 73 19.33 -15.17 -14.15
N VAL A 74 19.65 -15.46 -12.89
CA VAL A 74 19.96 -14.42 -11.90
C VAL A 74 21.24 -13.66 -12.28
N GLN A 75 21.31 -12.37 -11.93
CA GLN A 75 22.44 -11.50 -12.27
C GLN A 75 23.70 -11.86 -11.48
N THR A 76 23.52 -12.36 -10.26
CA THR A 76 24.61 -12.80 -9.39
C THR A 76 24.16 -13.96 -8.53
N LYS A 77 25.10 -14.85 -8.23
CA LYS A 77 24.87 -15.90 -7.22
C LYS A 77 24.81 -15.25 -5.84
N PRO A 78 23.89 -15.65 -4.95
CA PRO A 78 23.87 -15.17 -3.58
C PRO A 78 25.20 -15.44 -2.87
N ALA A 79 25.75 -14.43 -2.19
CA ALA A 79 27.01 -14.55 -1.47
C ALA A 79 26.90 -15.47 -0.23
N GLN A 80 25.67 -15.61 0.30
CA GLN A 80 25.30 -16.44 1.43
C GLN A 80 23.81 -16.79 1.33
N PRO A 81 23.31 -17.81 2.08
CA PRO A 81 21.88 -18.07 2.14
C PRO A 81 21.12 -16.82 2.60
N ARG A 82 20.16 -16.35 1.80
CA ARG A 82 19.33 -15.18 2.11
C ARG A 82 17.99 -15.57 2.70
N ARG A 83 17.48 -14.77 3.63
CA ARG A 83 16.16 -14.93 4.25
C ARG A 83 15.33 -13.68 4.01
N VAL A 84 14.12 -13.86 3.48
CA VAL A 84 13.18 -12.76 3.23
C VAL A 84 11.90 -12.99 4.02
N LEU A 85 11.51 -12.03 4.86
CA LEU A 85 10.17 -12.00 5.45
C LEU A 85 9.17 -11.57 4.38
N VAL A 86 8.22 -12.44 4.04
CA VAL A 86 7.10 -12.11 3.16
C VAL A 86 5.90 -11.76 4.05
N TYR A 87 5.65 -10.47 4.20
CA TYR A 87 4.53 -9.91 4.93
C TYR A 87 3.42 -9.50 3.96
N ALA A 88 2.29 -10.20 3.99
CA ALA A 88 1.21 -10.03 3.03
C ALA A 88 -0.14 -10.01 3.75
N ILE A 89 -0.72 -8.82 3.86
CA ILE A 89 -1.96 -8.60 4.63
C ILE A 89 -2.67 -7.32 4.18
N SER A 90 -4.00 -7.37 4.03
CA SER A 90 -4.77 -6.23 3.54
C SER A 90 -5.97 -5.90 4.42
N HIS A 91 -6.02 -4.66 4.92
CA HIS A 91 -7.25 -4.07 5.47
C HIS A 91 -8.20 -3.56 4.37
N GLY A 92 -7.85 -3.79 3.10
CA GLY A 92 -8.52 -3.24 1.92
C GLY A 92 -8.99 -4.34 0.96
N PRO A 93 -9.21 -3.98 -0.32
CA PRO A 93 -9.76 -4.90 -1.30
C PRO A 93 -8.78 -5.98 -1.75
N HIS A 94 -7.47 -5.83 -1.51
CA HIS A 94 -6.42 -6.74 -2.00
C HIS A 94 -6.38 -8.10 -1.31
N ARG A 95 -7.30 -8.41 -0.37
CA ARG A 95 -7.39 -9.72 0.28
C ARG A 95 -7.49 -10.89 -0.71
N PHE A 96 -8.01 -10.64 -1.92
CA PHE A 96 -8.14 -11.66 -2.95
C PHE A 96 -6.82 -12.23 -3.47
N CYS A 97 -5.76 -11.43 -3.53
CA CYS A 97 -4.47 -11.87 -4.07
C CYS A 97 -3.51 -12.38 -3.00
N ILE A 98 -3.75 -12.09 -1.71
CA ILE A 98 -2.83 -12.42 -0.60
C ILE A 98 -2.40 -13.91 -0.57
N PRO A 99 -3.32 -14.90 -0.61
CA PRO A 99 -2.89 -16.31 -0.56
C PRO A 99 -2.00 -16.70 -1.74
N THR A 100 -2.33 -16.24 -2.94
CA THR A 100 -1.54 -16.50 -4.15
C THR A 100 -0.19 -15.79 -4.10
N ALA A 101 -0.13 -14.54 -3.65
CA ALA A 101 1.11 -13.79 -3.51
C ALA A 101 2.07 -14.47 -2.52
N GLN A 102 1.56 -14.93 -1.36
CA GLN A 102 2.36 -15.66 -0.37
C GLN A 102 2.96 -16.95 -0.93
N ALA A 103 2.15 -17.75 -1.63
CA ALA A 103 2.60 -19.00 -2.24
C ALA A 103 3.58 -18.76 -3.41
N ALA A 104 3.26 -17.82 -4.29
CA ALA A 104 4.10 -17.47 -5.44
C ALA A 104 5.46 -16.91 -5.01
N LEU A 105 5.52 -16.00 -4.03
CA LEU A 105 6.78 -15.46 -3.54
C LEU A 105 7.62 -16.49 -2.77
N SER A 106 6.99 -17.52 -2.21
CA SER A 106 7.71 -18.64 -1.60
C SER A 106 8.39 -19.50 -2.65
N VAL A 107 7.64 -19.93 -3.67
CA VAL A 107 8.20 -20.76 -4.75
C VAL A 107 9.18 -19.98 -5.63
N PHE A 108 8.95 -18.67 -5.80
CA PHE A 108 9.86 -17.78 -6.53
C PHE A 108 11.26 -17.76 -5.89
N GLY A 109 11.35 -17.53 -4.58
CA GLY A 109 12.63 -17.54 -3.86
C GLY A 109 13.34 -18.89 -3.96
N GLU A 110 12.59 -19.98 -3.82
CA GLU A 110 13.09 -21.35 -3.95
C GLU A 110 13.65 -21.63 -5.36
N LYS A 111 12.87 -21.34 -6.41
CA LYS A 111 13.20 -21.70 -7.79
C LYS A 111 14.28 -20.83 -8.40
N THR A 112 14.32 -19.54 -8.05
CA THR A 112 15.43 -18.65 -8.44
C THR A 112 16.70 -18.91 -7.62
N GLY A 113 16.56 -19.52 -6.44
CA GLY A 113 17.65 -19.69 -5.48
C GLY A 113 18.12 -18.38 -4.82
N ILE A 114 17.40 -17.26 -4.99
CA ILE A 114 17.80 -15.95 -4.46
C ILE A 114 17.64 -15.91 -2.94
N TYR A 115 16.55 -16.46 -2.41
CA TYR A 115 16.23 -16.39 -0.98
C TYR A 115 15.32 -17.54 -0.51
N SER A 116 15.37 -17.81 0.80
CA SER A 116 14.34 -18.60 1.50
C SER A 116 13.27 -17.68 2.07
N ALA A 117 12.01 -17.92 1.72
CA ALA A 117 10.89 -17.13 2.20
C ALA A 117 10.48 -17.53 3.62
N VAL A 118 10.20 -16.54 4.47
CA VAL A 118 9.46 -16.71 5.71
C VAL A 118 8.14 -15.98 5.54
N VAL A 119 7.08 -16.71 5.22
CA VAL A 119 5.72 -16.16 5.13
C VAL A 119 5.13 -16.09 6.52
N SER A 120 4.90 -14.88 7.03
CA SER A 120 4.29 -14.72 8.35
C SER A 120 3.60 -13.37 8.46
N ASN A 121 2.45 -13.37 9.15
CA ASN A 121 1.70 -12.17 9.50
C ASN A 121 1.81 -11.83 11.00
N ASP A 122 2.73 -12.50 11.71
CA ASP A 122 3.03 -12.24 13.11
C ASP A 122 3.79 -10.92 13.27
N LEU A 123 3.32 -10.09 14.19
CA LEU A 123 3.93 -8.79 14.48
C LEU A 123 5.28 -8.94 15.20
N ALA A 124 5.55 -10.10 15.83
CA ALA A 124 6.83 -10.39 16.46
C ALA A 124 8.01 -10.34 15.47
N ASN A 125 7.76 -10.56 14.17
CA ASN A 125 8.78 -10.42 13.13
C ASN A 125 9.33 -8.99 13.00
N PHE A 126 8.61 -7.99 13.50
CA PHE A 126 9.00 -6.58 13.47
C PHE A 126 9.67 -6.12 14.77
N GLU A 127 9.99 -7.05 15.67
CA GLU A 127 10.89 -6.75 16.78
C GLU A 127 12.34 -6.64 16.29
N PRO A 128 13.16 -5.73 16.86
CA PRO A 128 14.46 -5.40 16.29
C PRO A 128 15.41 -6.59 16.11
N ASP A 129 15.43 -7.54 17.05
CA ASP A 129 16.32 -8.69 16.98
C ASP A 129 15.82 -9.75 15.99
N VAL A 130 14.50 -9.82 15.76
CA VAL A 130 13.94 -10.72 14.76
C VAL A 130 14.14 -10.15 13.35
N LEU A 131 13.96 -8.83 13.16
CA LEU A 131 14.23 -8.16 11.89
C LEU A 131 15.65 -8.40 11.38
N LYS A 132 16.65 -8.41 12.27
CA LYS A 132 18.06 -8.69 11.93
C LYS A 132 18.30 -10.10 11.39
N THR A 133 17.35 -11.02 11.56
CA THR A 133 17.45 -12.38 11.01
C THR A 133 17.05 -12.47 9.54
N TYR A 134 16.53 -11.38 8.96
CA TYR A 134 16.17 -11.28 7.55
C TYR A 134 17.14 -10.34 6.81
N ASP A 135 17.47 -10.71 5.57
CA ASP A 135 18.23 -9.86 4.66
C ASP A 135 17.34 -8.80 3.99
N ALA A 136 16.04 -9.09 3.84
CA ALA A 136 15.03 -8.12 3.43
C ALA A 136 13.64 -8.42 4.00
N VAL A 137 12.81 -7.38 4.07
CA VAL A 137 11.38 -7.47 4.35
C VAL A 137 10.60 -7.12 3.09
N CYS A 138 9.73 -8.04 2.65
CA CYS A 138 8.85 -7.86 1.51
C CYS A 138 7.42 -7.56 1.98
N PHE A 139 6.90 -6.38 1.58
CA PHE A 139 5.49 -6.04 1.73
C PHE A 139 4.78 -6.38 0.42
N ALA A 140 4.07 -7.51 0.42
CA ALA A 140 3.38 -8.01 -0.77
C ALA A 140 1.89 -7.69 -0.69
N ASN A 141 1.45 -6.72 -1.50
CA ASN A 141 0.05 -6.28 -1.56
C ASN A 141 -0.53 -5.86 -0.19
N THR A 142 0.29 -5.26 0.67
CA THR A 142 -0.17 -4.81 1.98
C THR A 142 -1.12 -3.63 1.84
N THR A 143 -2.14 -3.46 2.69
CA THR A 143 -3.04 -2.30 2.58
C THR A 143 -3.53 -1.80 3.92
N GLY A 144 -3.50 -0.47 4.11
CA GLY A 144 -3.96 0.18 5.32
C GLY A 144 -2.96 0.08 6.48
N GLU A 145 -3.48 0.14 7.70
CA GLU A 145 -2.70 0.18 8.93
C GLU A 145 -2.33 -1.22 9.40
N VAL A 146 -1.40 -1.84 8.66
CA VAL A 146 -1.17 -3.29 8.64
C VAL A 146 -0.65 -3.91 9.94
N PHE A 147 -0.33 -3.11 10.97
CA PHE A 147 0.04 -3.61 12.30
C PHE A 147 -1.10 -3.54 13.32
N MET A 148 -2.28 -3.10 12.91
CA MET A 148 -3.48 -3.09 13.74
C MET A 148 -4.35 -4.34 13.48
N ARG A 149 -5.14 -4.72 14.46
CA ARG A 149 -6.08 -5.86 14.42
C ARG A 149 -7.39 -5.48 15.14
N PRO A 150 -8.55 -6.00 14.72
CA PRO A 150 -8.77 -6.88 13.57
C PRO A 150 -8.51 -6.17 12.22
N LEU A 151 -8.39 -6.96 11.15
CA LEU A 151 -8.07 -6.41 9.82
C LEU A 151 -9.25 -5.65 9.20
N GLU A 152 -10.46 -6.01 9.62
CA GLU A 152 -11.70 -5.39 9.24
C GLU A 152 -11.78 -4.01 9.88
N ARG A 153 -11.66 -2.96 9.06
CA ARG A 153 -11.59 -1.57 9.54
C ARG A 153 -12.81 -1.16 10.36
N HIS A 154 -13.98 -1.74 10.11
CA HIS A 154 -15.18 -1.44 10.88
C HIS A 154 -15.10 -2.07 12.28
N LEU A 155 -14.69 -3.35 12.39
CA LEU A 155 -14.48 -4.02 13.68
C LEU A 155 -13.39 -3.32 14.52
N PHE A 156 -12.33 -2.80 13.89
CA PHE A 156 -11.33 -2.02 14.62
C PHE A 156 -11.92 -0.76 15.29
N ARG A 157 -12.89 -0.10 14.64
CA ARG A 157 -13.55 1.10 15.20
C ARG A 157 -14.51 0.79 16.34
N GLU A 158 -14.92 -0.47 16.46
CA GLU A 158 -15.79 -0.95 17.54
C GLU A 158 -15.00 -1.33 18.80
N LEU A 159 -13.67 -1.44 18.71
CA LEU A 159 -12.81 -1.68 19.87
C LEU A 159 -12.88 -0.51 20.86
N PRO A 160 -12.68 -0.76 22.16
CA PRO A 160 -12.55 0.31 23.15
C PRO A 160 -11.46 1.33 22.77
N ASP A 161 -11.68 2.61 23.02
CA ASP A 161 -10.74 3.69 22.67
C ASP A 161 -9.33 3.45 23.22
N ALA A 162 -9.22 2.89 24.43
CA ALA A 162 -7.95 2.53 25.05
C ALA A 162 -7.19 1.46 24.26
N GLU A 163 -7.90 0.46 23.72
CA GLU A 163 -7.30 -0.60 22.91
C GLU A 163 -6.87 -0.05 21.54
N GLN A 164 -7.73 0.73 20.88
CA GLN A 164 -7.36 1.37 19.62
C GLN A 164 -6.13 2.28 19.78
N LYS A 165 -6.05 3.02 20.89
CA LYS A 165 -4.89 3.87 21.21
C LYS A 165 -3.63 3.02 21.38
N SER A 166 -3.69 1.96 22.19
CA SER A 166 -2.57 1.02 22.40
C SER A 166 -2.06 0.44 21.08
N GLN A 167 -2.97 0.03 20.18
CA GLN A 167 -2.58 -0.50 18.87
C GLN A 167 -1.95 0.56 17.95
N ARG A 168 -2.44 1.82 17.98
CA ARG A 168 -1.80 2.93 17.26
C ARG A 168 -0.37 3.20 17.75
N GLU A 169 -0.15 3.17 19.05
CA GLU A 169 1.17 3.34 19.66
C GLU A 169 2.10 2.17 19.29
N ASN A 170 1.59 0.92 19.36
CA ASN A 170 2.35 -0.25 18.94
C ASN A 170 2.70 -0.20 17.45
N GLN A 171 1.77 0.23 16.59
CA GLN A 171 2.07 0.41 15.17
C GLN A 171 3.20 1.42 14.95
N GLN A 172 3.17 2.58 15.63
CA GLN A 172 4.24 3.57 15.51
C GLN A 172 5.61 2.97 15.90
N ARG A 173 5.64 2.16 16.96
CA ARG A 173 6.85 1.44 17.39
C ARG A 173 7.32 0.45 16.33
N LEU A 174 6.44 -0.37 15.78
CA LEU A 174 6.79 -1.39 14.77
C LEU A 174 7.20 -0.75 13.43
N VAL A 175 6.57 0.35 13.02
CA VAL A 175 7.02 1.13 11.85
C VAL A 175 8.42 1.69 12.10
N LYS A 176 8.67 2.25 13.29
CA LYS A 176 10.00 2.75 13.64
C LYS A 176 11.04 1.62 13.59
N ASN A 177 10.73 0.44 14.10
CA ASN A 177 11.63 -0.72 14.03
C ASN A 177 11.96 -1.12 12.60
N LEU A 178 10.95 -1.20 11.72
CA LEU A 178 11.14 -1.51 10.29
C LEU A 178 12.02 -0.45 9.61
N VAL A 179 11.71 0.82 9.82
CA VAL A 179 12.45 1.94 9.21
C VAL A 179 13.89 1.99 9.72
N ASP A 180 14.12 1.77 11.02
CA ASP A 180 15.46 1.70 11.59
C ASP A 180 16.25 0.48 11.07
N TYR A 181 15.59 -0.67 10.90
CA TYR A 181 16.20 -1.85 10.28
C TYR A 181 16.70 -1.53 8.87
N VAL A 182 15.85 -0.93 8.03
CA VAL A 182 16.24 -0.51 6.67
C VAL A 182 17.36 0.53 6.75
N LYS A 183 17.19 1.59 7.54
CA LYS A 183 18.20 2.65 7.71
C LYS A 183 19.58 2.11 8.11
N ASN A 184 19.64 1.00 8.85
CA ASN A 184 20.88 0.36 9.29
C ASN A 184 21.43 -0.71 8.34
N GLY A 185 20.84 -0.91 7.17
CA GLY A 185 21.38 -1.79 6.13
C GLY A 185 20.45 -2.94 5.73
N GLY A 186 19.27 -3.05 6.33
CA GLY A 186 18.23 -4.00 5.90
C GLY A 186 17.66 -3.68 4.51
N GLY A 187 17.15 -4.70 3.83
CA GLY A 187 16.44 -4.56 2.56
C GLY A 187 14.94 -4.35 2.74
N PHE A 188 14.31 -3.57 1.86
CA PHE A 188 12.86 -3.48 1.76
C PHE A 188 12.41 -3.68 0.31
N PHE A 189 11.38 -4.51 0.12
CA PHE A 189 10.81 -4.81 -1.18
C PHE A 189 9.28 -4.62 -1.15
N GLY A 190 8.79 -3.56 -1.78
CA GLY A 190 7.36 -3.25 -1.84
C GLY A 190 6.73 -3.69 -3.17
N ILE A 191 5.63 -4.43 -3.09
CA ILE A 191 4.82 -4.83 -4.26
C ILE A 191 3.44 -4.17 -4.18
N HIS A 192 3.05 -3.52 -5.27
CA HIS A 192 1.74 -2.94 -5.53
C HIS A 192 1.23 -2.07 -4.37
N ALA A 193 0.32 -2.61 -3.56
CA ALA A 193 -0.36 -1.90 -2.49
C ALA A 193 0.55 -1.54 -1.30
N ALA A 194 1.83 -1.92 -1.30
CA ALA A 194 2.78 -1.48 -0.28
C ALA A 194 2.76 0.04 -0.03
N THR A 195 2.55 0.87 -1.06
CA THR A 195 2.37 2.34 -0.93
C THR A 195 0.98 2.77 -0.46
N ASP A 196 -0.01 1.88 -0.46
CA ASP A 196 -1.34 2.03 0.16
C ASP A 196 -1.37 1.56 1.63
N SER A 197 -0.20 1.35 2.24
CA SER A 197 -0.04 0.96 3.64
C SER A 197 0.48 2.11 4.51
N LEU A 198 0.19 2.04 5.82
CA LEU A 198 0.81 2.85 6.86
C LEU A 198 0.77 4.37 6.60
N LYS A 199 -0.33 4.87 6.03
CA LYS A 199 -0.47 6.27 5.60
C LYS A 199 -0.43 7.28 6.75
N THR A 200 -0.65 6.80 7.97
CA THR A 200 -0.53 7.61 9.20
C THR A 200 0.91 7.69 9.75
N ALA A 201 1.89 7.03 9.13
CA ALA A 201 3.25 6.94 9.63
C ALA A 201 4.27 7.58 8.66
N PRO A 202 4.54 8.89 8.75
CA PRO A 202 5.41 9.62 7.81
C PRO A 202 6.76 8.95 7.52
N LEU A 203 7.41 8.35 8.51
CA LEU A 203 8.68 7.62 8.37
C LEU A 203 8.60 6.49 7.34
N TYR A 204 7.47 5.79 7.25
CA TYR A 204 7.27 4.74 6.25
C TYR A 204 7.20 5.35 4.85
N GLY A 205 6.40 6.39 4.67
CA GLY A 205 6.29 7.14 3.41
C GLY A 205 7.63 7.69 2.92
N GLU A 206 8.45 8.23 3.83
CA GLU A 206 9.81 8.68 3.52
C GLU A 206 10.72 7.52 3.08
N MET A 207 10.64 6.38 3.78
CA MET A 207 11.42 5.18 3.46
C MET A 207 11.06 4.63 2.07
N ILE A 208 9.78 4.33 1.83
CA ILE A 208 9.30 3.76 0.56
C ILE A 208 9.31 4.78 -0.59
N GLY A 209 9.18 6.07 -0.27
CA GLY A 209 9.29 7.19 -1.21
C GLY A 209 7.97 7.85 -1.59
N ALA A 210 6.81 7.23 -1.31
CA ALA A 210 5.52 7.72 -1.77
C ALA A 210 4.33 7.10 -1.02
N TYR A 211 3.16 7.73 -1.12
CA TYR A 211 1.88 7.10 -0.78
C TYR A 211 0.96 7.01 -1.99
N PHE A 212 0.17 5.93 -2.02
CA PHE A 212 -0.92 5.75 -2.98
C PHE A 212 -1.93 6.90 -2.91
N ASP A 213 -2.25 7.47 -4.07
CA ASP A 213 -3.27 8.51 -4.25
C ASP A 213 -4.32 8.19 -5.32
N GLY A 214 -4.41 6.94 -5.74
CA GLY A 214 -5.45 6.48 -6.65
C GLY A 214 -4.92 5.67 -7.80
N HIS A 215 -5.85 5.19 -8.62
CA HIS A 215 -5.62 4.20 -9.65
C HIS A 215 -6.47 4.57 -10.88
N PRO A 216 -5.99 5.51 -11.73
CA PRO A 216 -6.74 5.93 -12.91
C PRO A 216 -6.91 4.82 -13.96
N TRP A 217 -6.04 3.82 -13.93
CA TRP A 217 -6.13 2.55 -14.67
C TRP A 217 -6.39 1.42 -13.67
N GLY A 218 -7.49 0.70 -13.83
CA GLY A 218 -7.84 -0.46 -12.99
C GLY A 218 -7.27 -1.77 -13.53
N GLY A 219 -7.41 -2.87 -12.80
CA GLY A 219 -6.88 -4.18 -13.17
C GLY A 219 -7.41 -4.77 -14.50
N GLY A 220 -8.42 -4.17 -15.12
CA GLY A 220 -8.91 -4.56 -16.45
C GLY A 220 -8.15 -3.92 -17.62
N ASN A 221 -7.38 -2.86 -17.36
CA ASN A 221 -6.69 -2.08 -18.38
C ASN A 221 -5.40 -2.76 -18.82
N THR A 222 -5.13 -2.71 -20.13
CA THR A 222 -3.83 -3.07 -20.70
C THR A 222 -3.01 -1.80 -20.86
N VAL A 223 -1.83 -1.78 -20.26
CA VAL A 223 -0.93 -0.64 -20.26
C VAL A 223 0.42 -1.05 -20.84
N THR A 224 1.14 -0.07 -21.36
CA THR A 224 2.54 -0.21 -21.76
C THR A 224 3.42 0.48 -20.73
N VAL A 225 4.46 -0.22 -20.29
CA VAL A 225 5.43 0.26 -19.31
C VAL A 225 6.77 0.40 -20.01
N ASN A 226 7.35 1.60 -19.95
CA ASN A 226 8.67 1.91 -20.50
C ASN A 226 9.77 1.62 -19.48
N LEU A 227 10.93 1.21 -19.98
CA LEU A 227 12.19 1.18 -19.23
C LEU A 227 12.83 2.57 -19.36
N GLU A 228 12.95 3.30 -18.26
CA GLU A 228 13.53 4.64 -18.30
C GLU A 228 15.06 4.62 -18.37
N GLU A 229 15.67 3.57 -17.83
CA GLU A 229 17.12 3.37 -17.82
C GLU A 229 17.46 1.94 -18.26
N PRO A 230 17.34 1.62 -19.56
CA PRO A 230 17.50 0.25 -20.08
C PRO A 230 18.86 -0.37 -19.76
N ASP A 231 19.92 0.43 -19.63
CA ASP A 231 21.28 0.00 -19.27
C ASP A 231 21.49 -0.19 -17.76
N HIS A 232 20.50 0.17 -16.93
CA HIS A 232 20.59 -0.03 -15.49
C HIS A 232 20.61 -1.53 -15.16
N LEU A 233 21.51 -1.98 -14.27
CA LEU A 233 21.68 -3.41 -13.96
C LEU A 233 20.40 -4.11 -13.48
N LEU A 234 19.46 -3.36 -12.90
CA LEU A 234 18.15 -3.91 -12.50
C LEU A 234 17.20 -4.19 -13.67
N LEU A 235 17.45 -3.59 -14.84
CA LEU A 235 16.69 -3.79 -16.07
C LEU A 235 17.36 -4.77 -17.04
N ASN A 236 18.57 -5.23 -16.73
CA ASN A 236 19.25 -6.27 -17.51
C ASN A 236 18.38 -7.52 -17.68
N ASN A 237 18.24 -7.94 -18.93
CA ASN A 237 17.48 -9.12 -19.37
C ASN A 237 16.00 -9.12 -18.95
N VAL A 238 15.43 -7.98 -18.52
CA VAL A 238 14.02 -7.91 -18.11
C VAL A 238 13.08 -8.07 -19.31
N VAL A 239 13.44 -7.48 -20.45
CA VAL A 239 12.74 -7.59 -21.74
C VAL A 239 13.64 -8.20 -22.80
N ASP A 240 13.07 -9.01 -23.70
CA ASP A 240 13.81 -9.65 -24.81
C ASP A 240 13.61 -8.88 -26.14
N GLY A 241 13.24 -7.59 -26.07
CA GLY A 241 12.80 -6.79 -27.22
C GLY A 241 12.86 -5.27 -26.98
N PRO A 242 11.82 -4.49 -27.36
CA PRO A 242 11.82 -3.04 -27.16
C PRO A 242 12.01 -2.67 -25.69
N GLU A 243 12.47 -1.46 -25.41
CA GLU A 243 12.62 -0.89 -24.07
C GLU A 243 11.27 -0.58 -23.40
N SER A 244 10.28 -1.44 -23.62
CA SER A 244 8.94 -1.40 -23.04
C SER A 244 8.27 -2.76 -23.09
N PHE A 245 7.21 -2.94 -22.30
CA PHE A 245 6.38 -4.14 -22.33
C PHE A 245 4.93 -3.82 -21.97
N SER A 246 4.00 -4.59 -22.52
CA SER A 246 2.58 -4.45 -22.19
C SER A 246 2.14 -5.43 -21.11
N ILE A 247 1.29 -4.96 -20.19
CA ILE A 247 0.74 -5.78 -19.10
C ILE A 247 -0.70 -5.35 -18.80
N LYS A 248 -1.54 -6.31 -18.41
CA LYS A 248 -2.87 -6.04 -17.85
C LYS A 248 -2.79 -5.98 -16.33
N ASP A 249 -2.82 -4.79 -15.75
CA ASP A 249 -2.70 -4.57 -14.31
C ASP A 249 -3.27 -3.21 -13.88
N GLU A 250 -3.40 -2.98 -12.57
CA GLU A 250 -3.81 -1.69 -12.00
C GLU A 250 -2.61 -0.75 -11.83
N ILE A 251 -2.71 0.49 -12.34
CA ILE A 251 -1.62 1.48 -12.29
C ILE A 251 -1.95 2.62 -11.33
N TYR A 252 -0.98 2.89 -10.45
CA TYR A 252 -1.09 3.86 -9.38
C TYR A 252 -0.62 5.25 -9.80
N GLN A 253 -1.15 6.24 -9.09
CA GLN A 253 -0.55 7.56 -8.99
C GLN A 253 -0.22 7.85 -7.53
N PHE A 254 0.77 8.70 -7.31
CA PHE A 254 1.35 8.93 -5.99
C PHE A 254 1.23 10.37 -5.53
N LYS A 255 1.08 10.53 -4.20
CA LYS A 255 1.16 11.80 -3.49
C LYS A 255 2.39 11.86 -2.59
N ALA A 256 2.58 13.03 -1.97
CA ALA A 256 3.63 13.29 -0.99
C ALA A 256 3.84 12.12 -0.01
N PRO A 257 5.10 11.77 0.32
CA PRO A 257 6.32 12.52 0.05
C PRO A 257 6.95 12.25 -1.34
N TYR A 258 6.19 11.69 -2.29
CA TYR A 258 6.66 11.49 -3.66
C TYR A 258 7.33 12.73 -4.23
N ASP A 259 8.56 12.53 -4.67
CA ASP A 259 9.39 13.51 -5.34
C ASP A 259 10.31 12.74 -6.26
N ARG A 260 10.12 12.91 -7.58
CA ARG A 260 10.86 12.17 -8.59
C ARG A 260 12.37 12.39 -8.47
N SER A 261 12.82 13.55 -8.00
CA SER A 261 14.25 13.84 -7.78
C SER A 261 14.88 13.11 -6.58
N LYS A 262 14.06 12.37 -5.81
CA LYS A 262 14.49 11.57 -4.65
C LYS A 262 14.37 10.07 -4.89
N LEU A 263 14.02 9.66 -6.11
CA LEU A 263 13.79 8.28 -6.51
C LEU A 263 14.51 8.02 -7.83
N ARG A 264 15.22 6.90 -7.92
CA ARG A 264 15.66 6.40 -9.22
C ARG A 264 14.54 5.60 -9.85
N VAL A 265 13.75 6.27 -10.69
CA VAL A 265 12.64 5.64 -11.41
C VAL A 265 13.21 4.76 -12.52
N LEU A 266 12.83 3.49 -12.52
CA LEU A 266 13.30 2.50 -13.50
C LEU A 266 12.25 2.21 -14.56
N LEU A 267 10.98 2.25 -14.16
CA LEU A 267 9.84 1.97 -15.03
C LEU A 267 8.80 3.08 -14.89
N SER A 268 8.18 3.47 -15.99
CA SER A 268 7.06 4.42 -16.00
C SER A 268 6.01 4.05 -17.04
N LEU A 269 4.80 4.56 -16.84
CA LEU A 269 3.68 4.33 -17.75
C LEU A 269 3.83 5.12 -19.05
N ASP A 270 3.66 4.46 -20.19
CA ASP A 270 3.49 5.12 -21.48
C ASP A 270 2.03 5.56 -21.67
N LEU A 271 1.76 6.86 -21.67
CA LEU A 271 0.40 7.42 -21.82
C LEU A 271 -0.13 7.37 -23.28
N GLU A 272 0.77 7.28 -24.26
CA GLU A 272 0.40 7.26 -25.68
C GLU A 272 -0.22 5.90 -26.02
N THR A 273 0.51 4.82 -25.71
CA THR A 273 0.18 3.46 -26.13
C THR A 273 -0.66 2.66 -25.14
N SER A 274 -0.80 3.12 -23.89
CA SER A 274 -1.67 2.50 -22.90
C SER A 274 -3.16 2.75 -23.18
N ASP A 275 -4.01 1.84 -22.68
CA ASP A 275 -5.44 2.10 -22.50
C ASP A 275 -5.64 3.45 -21.81
N LYS A 276 -6.71 4.17 -22.15
CA LYS A 276 -6.95 5.50 -21.56
C LYS A 276 -7.43 5.40 -20.11
N PRO A 277 -6.94 6.28 -19.21
CA PRO A 277 -7.36 6.33 -17.82
C PRO A 277 -8.81 6.78 -17.72
N VAL A 278 -9.41 6.58 -16.55
CA VAL A 278 -10.62 7.33 -16.16
C VAL A 278 -10.21 8.79 -15.87
N PRO A 279 -10.57 9.78 -16.70
CA PRO A 279 -9.98 11.12 -16.60
C PRO A 279 -10.26 11.80 -15.26
N SER A 280 -11.46 11.60 -14.71
CA SER A 280 -11.87 12.15 -13.40
C SER A 280 -11.12 11.55 -12.21
N LYS A 281 -10.35 10.47 -12.42
CA LYS A 281 -9.51 9.84 -11.39
C LYS A 281 -8.06 10.31 -11.44
N ILE A 282 -7.61 10.99 -12.50
CA ILE A 282 -6.27 11.57 -12.54
C ILE A 282 -6.21 12.78 -11.62
N LYS A 283 -5.21 12.80 -10.72
CA LYS A 283 -4.95 13.89 -9.78
C LYS A 283 -3.61 14.58 -10.03
N ARG A 284 -2.63 13.83 -10.56
CA ARG A 284 -1.33 14.37 -10.94
C ARG A 284 -1.46 15.24 -12.19
N THR A 285 -0.78 16.38 -12.20
CA THR A 285 -0.80 17.35 -13.30
C THR A 285 0.51 17.42 -14.08
N ASP A 286 1.54 16.71 -13.63
CA ASP A 286 2.88 16.68 -14.21
C ASP A 286 3.07 15.56 -15.25
N GLY A 287 2.05 14.72 -15.47
CA GLY A 287 2.08 13.62 -16.44
C GLY A 287 2.98 12.45 -16.04
N ASP A 288 3.49 12.43 -14.82
CA ASP A 288 4.46 11.45 -14.35
C ASP A 288 3.79 10.32 -13.58
N PHE A 289 3.93 9.08 -14.05
CA PHE A 289 3.33 7.89 -13.48
C PHE A 289 4.39 6.78 -13.37
N PRO A 290 5.24 6.81 -12.33
CA PRO A 290 6.27 5.80 -12.14
C PRO A 290 5.62 4.46 -11.78
N VAL A 291 6.20 3.38 -12.26
CA VAL A 291 5.75 2.01 -12.02
C VAL A 291 6.71 1.30 -11.08
N ALA A 292 8.03 1.52 -11.21
CA ALA A 292 9.01 0.94 -10.31
C ALA A 292 10.17 1.91 -10.07
N TRP A 293 10.72 1.88 -8.86
CA TRP A 293 11.89 2.67 -8.49
C TRP A 293 12.74 1.96 -7.46
N VAL A 294 13.99 2.42 -7.37
CA VAL A 294 14.88 2.13 -6.25
C VAL A 294 15.33 3.41 -5.58
N LYS A 295 15.74 3.26 -4.32
CA LYS A 295 16.49 4.29 -3.59
C LYS A 295 17.26 3.66 -2.45
N SER A 296 18.35 4.31 -2.06
CA SER A 296 18.93 4.12 -0.74
C SER A 296 18.09 4.80 0.35
N TYR A 297 18.10 4.23 1.55
CA TYR A 297 17.55 4.87 2.75
C TYR A 297 18.46 4.57 3.94
N GLY A 298 19.23 5.57 4.38
CA GLY A 298 20.37 5.31 5.26
C GLY A 298 21.38 4.41 4.56
N LYS A 299 21.66 3.24 5.14
CA LYS A 299 22.50 2.19 4.53
C LYS A 299 21.67 1.09 3.83
N GLY A 300 20.34 1.19 3.89
CA GLY A 300 19.41 0.20 3.37
C GLY A 300 19.07 0.39 1.91
N ARG A 301 18.44 -0.64 1.37
CA ARG A 301 18.09 -0.77 -0.05
C ARG A 301 16.59 -0.92 -0.16
N VAL A 302 15.95 0.02 -0.85
CA VAL A 302 14.50 0.05 -1.03
C VAL A 302 14.20 -0.17 -2.51
N PHE A 303 13.48 -1.25 -2.81
CA PHE A 303 12.88 -1.49 -4.12
C PHE A 303 11.37 -1.41 -4.00
N TYR A 304 10.72 -0.75 -4.96
CA TYR A 304 9.27 -0.74 -5.08
C TYR A 304 8.84 -0.96 -6.54
N CYS A 305 7.78 -1.74 -6.72
CA CYS A 305 7.10 -1.91 -8.00
C CYS A 305 5.58 -1.89 -7.78
N SER A 306 4.85 -1.09 -8.54
CA SER A 306 3.40 -0.93 -8.43
C SER A 306 2.61 -2.06 -9.10
N LEU A 307 3.24 -2.88 -9.94
CA LEU A 307 2.60 -4.05 -10.55
C LEU A 307 2.38 -5.14 -9.49
N GLY A 308 1.33 -5.94 -9.67
CA GLY A 308 0.94 -6.99 -8.73
C GLY A 308 -0.49 -6.90 -8.20
N HIS A 309 -1.39 -6.11 -8.80
CA HIS A 309 -2.82 -6.17 -8.44
C HIS A 309 -3.42 -7.49 -8.90
N ASN A 310 -3.25 -7.76 -10.19
CA ASN A 310 -3.67 -9.01 -10.79
C ASN A 310 -2.69 -10.12 -10.42
N THR A 311 -3.22 -11.29 -10.05
CA THR A 311 -2.39 -12.46 -9.73
C THR A 311 -1.54 -12.91 -10.93
N SER A 312 -1.94 -12.58 -12.16
CA SER A 312 -1.15 -12.82 -13.38
C SER A 312 0.23 -12.17 -13.38
N ALA A 313 0.45 -11.08 -12.62
CA ALA A 313 1.77 -10.46 -12.48
C ALA A 313 2.78 -11.42 -11.83
N PHE A 314 2.33 -12.29 -10.91
CA PHE A 314 3.16 -13.32 -10.29
C PHE A 314 3.50 -14.49 -11.23
N ALA A 315 2.98 -14.49 -12.45
CA ALA A 315 3.28 -15.44 -13.50
C ALA A 315 3.66 -14.74 -14.82
N ASN A 316 4.04 -13.47 -14.76
CA ASN A 316 4.49 -12.72 -15.94
C ASN A 316 6.03 -12.76 -16.02
N PRO A 317 6.63 -13.30 -17.09
CA PRO A 317 8.09 -13.42 -17.19
C PRO A 317 8.85 -12.11 -16.98
N THR A 318 8.40 -11.02 -17.60
CA THR A 318 9.05 -9.72 -17.47
C THR A 318 9.00 -9.19 -16.03
N VAL A 319 7.83 -9.29 -15.38
CA VAL A 319 7.68 -8.89 -13.96
C VAL A 319 8.55 -9.75 -13.05
N LEU A 320 8.59 -11.07 -13.27
CA LEU A 320 9.39 -11.97 -12.45
C LEU A 320 10.90 -11.76 -12.66
N LYS A 321 11.37 -11.47 -13.86
CA LYS A 321 12.77 -11.09 -14.13
C LYS A 321 13.12 -9.77 -13.43
N LEU A 322 12.25 -8.76 -13.49
CA LEU A 322 12.42 -7.50 -12.75
C LEU A 322 12.50 -7.74 -11.24
N TRP A 323 11.57 -8.53 -10.69
CA TRP A 323 11.57 -8.85 -9.27
C TRP A 323 12.79 -9.68 -8.87
N ALA A 324 13.30 -10.57 -9.72
CA ALA A 324 14.54 -11.30 -9.45
C ALA A 324 15.73 -10.34 -9.28
N ASN A 325 15.86 -9.38 -10.19
CA ASN A 325 16.89 -8.34 -10.09
C ASN A 325 16.68 -7.48 -8.82
N GLY A 326 15.45 -7.03 -8.57
CA GLY A 326 15.11 -6.22 -7.41
C GLY A 326 15.32 -6.94 -6.07
N PHE A 327 15.03 -8.24 -5.98
CA PHE A 327 15.26 -9.03 -4.76
C PHE A 327 16.75 -9.23 -4.53
N GLN A 328 17.56 -9.52 -5.56
CA GLN A 328 19.01 -9.59 -5.42
C GLN A 328 19.59 -8.24 -4.92
N TYR A 329 19.04 -7.12 -5.35
CA TYR A 329 19.38 -5.80 -4.81
C TYR A 329 18.93 -5.63 -3.35
N ALA A 330 17.66 -5.91 -3.03
CA ALA A 330 17.14 -5.73 -1.68
C ALA A 330 17.92 -6.56 -0.63
N VAL A 331 18.23 -7.82 -0.93
CA VAL A 331 19.02 -8.71 -0.05
C VAL A 331 20.53 -8.38 -0.06
N GLY A 332 20.98 -7.50 -0.96
CA GLY A 332 22.34 -6.95 -0.98
C GLY A 332 23.38 -7.76 -1.76
N ASP A 333 22.94 -8.69 -2.62
CA ASP A 333 23.84 -9.45 -3.50
C ASP A 333 24.19 -8.66 -4.76
N LEU A 334 23.21 -7.98 -5.37
CA LEU A 334 23.41 -7.18 -6.57
C LEU A 334 23.63 -5.71 -6.18
N LYS A 335 24.85 -5.22 -6.41
CA LYS A 335 25.21 -3.81 -6.22
C LYS A 335 24.85 -3.02 -7.48
N VAL A 336 24.07 -1.96 -7.31
CA VAL A 336 23.64 -1.07 -8.39
C VAL A 336 23.77 0.37 -7.94
N ASP A 337 23.68 1.30 -8.89
CA ASP A 337 23.58 2.71 -8.57
C ASP A 337 22.14 3.03 -8.13
N ASP A 338 21.92 3.23 -6.83
CA ASP A 338 20.60 3.53 -6.26
C ASP A 338 20.44 5.00 -5.86
N THR A 339 21.33 5.88 -6.37
CA THR A 339 21.21 7.31 -6.16
C THR A 339 20.04 7.88 -6.97
N PRO A 340 19.18 8.73 -6.37
CA PRO A 340 18.10 9.40 -7.06
C PRO A 340 18.47 10.20 -8.30
#